data_AF-A0A819KTU8-F1
#
_entry.id   AF-A0A819KTU8-F1
#
_cell.length_a   1.000
_cell.length_b   1.000
_cell.length_c   1.000
_cell.angle_alpha   90.00
_cell.angle_beta   90.00
_cell.angle_gamma   90.00
#
_symmetry.space_group_name_H-M   'P 1'
#
loop_
_entity.id
_entity.type
_entity.pdbx_description
1 polymer ?
#
loop_
_entity_poly.entity_id
_entity_poly.type
_entity_poly.pdbx_seq_one_letter_code
_entity_poly.pdbx_strand_id
1 'polypeptide(L)'
;MSLPTIIIFMLEFHGYSKLYDSTEHLIQFLTEFITFLFFTDMLIYFIHRGLHHRFLYKHLHKIHHRWIIPTPFASHAFQWFDGFLQSSPYHLYVFLFPLHKLSYLGFFIFVNFWTVSIHDGNHSVPKYLQPIINGAAHHNDHHQFYKYNYR
;
A
#
# COMPACT_ATOMS: atom_id res chain seq x y z
N MET A 1 12.11 1.33 5.04
CA MET A 1 11.88 0.42 3.92
C MET A 1 13.13 -0.37 3.53
N SER A 2 14.31 0.24 3.46
CA SER A 2 15.41 -0.25 2.62
C SER A 2 15.96 -1.67 2.87
N LEU A 3 16.28 -2.10 4.09
CA LEU A 3 17.02 -3.36 4.27
C LEU A 3 16.22 -4.63 3.90
N PRO A 4 15.00 -4.86 4.41
CA PRO A 4 14.24 -6.06 4.03
C PRO A 4 13.81 -6.03 2.57
N THR A 5 13.50 -4.86 2.02
CA THR A 5 13.17 -4.71 0.60
C THR A 5 14.33 -5.12 -0.32
N ILE A 6 15.58 -4.85 0.05
CA ILE A 6 16.74 -5.32 -0.72
C ILE A 6 16.78 -6.85 -0.77
N ILE A 7 16.52 -7.53 0.34
CA ILE A 7 16.50 -9.00 0.39
C ILE A 7 15.42 -9.55 -0.53
N ILE A 8 14.22 -8.96 -0.51
CA ILE A 8 13.12 -9.34 -1.39
C ILE A 8 13.52 -9.15 -2.86
N PHE A 9 14.10 -8.00 -3.21
CA PHE A 9 14.57 -7.73 -4.56
C PHE A 9 15.63 -8.75 -5.02
N MET A 10 16.53 -9.14 -4.13
CA MET A 10 17.49 -10.21 -4.42
C MET A 10 16.76 -11.53 -4.69
N LEU A 11 15.75 -11.90 -3.91
CA LEU A 11 14.97 -13.13 -4.17
C LEU A 11 14.24 -13.07 -5.51
N GLU A 12 13.66 -11.92 -5.86
CA GLU A 12 13.04 -11.69 -7.18
C GLU A 12 14.08 -11.87 -8.30
N PHE A 13 15.27 -11.26 -8.16
CA PHE A 13 16.34 -11.35 -9.14
C PHE A 13 16.86 -12.79 -9.34
N HIS A 14 16.91 -13.59 -8.27
CA HIS A 14 17.31 -14.99 -8.33
C HIS A 14 16.19 -15.93 -8.84
N GLY A 15 15.03 -15.39 -9.24
CA GLY A 15 13.94 -16.16 -9.83
C GLY A 15 13.06 -16.90 -8.83
N TYR A 16 13.06 -16.50 -7.55
CA TYR A 16 12.16 -17.08 -6.55
C TYR A 16 10.73 -16.51 -6.59
N SER A 17 10.52 -15.40 -7.33
CA SER A 17 9.18 -14.86 -7.57
C SER A 17 8.52 -15.53 -8.78
N LYS A 18 7.20 -15.37 -8.87
CA LYS A 18 6.36 -15.81 -9.99
C LYS A 18 6.19 -14.73 -11.06
N LEU A 19 7.15 -13.80 -11.13
CA LEU A 19 7.19 -12.79 -12.19
C LEU A 19 7.45 -13.45 -13.54
N TYR A 20 6.65 -13.12 -14.55
CA TYR A 20 6.79 -13.68 -15.89
C TYR A 20 6.95 -12.60 -16.96
N ASP A 21 7.49 -13.02 -18.11
CA ASP A 21 7.94 -12.16 -19.21
C ASP A 21 7.43 -12.71 -20.55
N SER A 22 6.12 -12.91 -20.63
CA SER A 22 5.43 -13.39 -21.82
C SER A 22 4.34 -12.40 -22.19
N THR A 23 3.87 -12.45 -23.44
CA THR A 23 2.75 -11.59 -23.87
C THR A 23 1.55 -11.75 -22.94
N GLU A 24 1.15 -10.64 -22.35
CA GLU A 24 0.01 -10.54 -21.45
C GLU A 24 -1.23 -10.15 -22.26
N HIS A 25 -2.27 -10.98 -22.20
CA HIS A 25 -3.56 -10.68 -22.83
C HIS A 25 -4.45 -9.87 -21.89
N LEU A 26 -5.42 -9.13 -22.44
CA LEU A 26 -6.30 -8.25 -21.66
C LEU A 26 -6.97 -8.95 -20.47
N ILE A 27 -7.44 -10.19 -20.63
CA ILE A 27 -8.08 -10.94 -19.54
C ILE A 27 -7.09 -11.27 -18.42
N GLN A 28 -5.84 -11.59 -18.76
CA GLN A 28 -4.78 -11.84 -17.78
C GLN A 28 -4.47 -10.54 -17.02
N PHE A 29 -4.25 -9.44 -17.73
CA PHE A 29 -4.04 -8.13 -17.13
C PHE A 29 -5.18 -7.72 -16.19
N LEU A 30 -6.44 -7.86 -16.61
CA LEU A 30 -7.58 -7.54 -15.76
C LEU A 30 -7.67 -8.45 -14.53
N THR A 31 -7.36 -9.74 -14.69
CA THR A 31 -7.33 -10.69 -13.57
C THR A 31 -6.24 -10.30 -12.58
N GLU A 32 -5.03 -10.03 -13.06
CA GLU A 32 -3.90 -9.56 -12.25
C GLU A 32 -4.22 -8.25 -11.56
N PHE A 33 -4.79 -7.27 -12.26
CA PHE A 33 -5.19 -6.00 -11.69
C PHE A 33 -6.19 -6.18 -10.53
N ILE A 34 -7.27 -6.93 -10.75
CA ILE A 34 -8.32 -7.13 -9.73
C ILE A 34 -7.76 -7.88 -8.53
N THR A 35 -7.03 -8.98 -8.77
CA THR A 35 -6.47 -9.81 -7.70
C THR A 35 -5.37 -9.09 -6.93
N PHE A 36 -4.53 -8.33 -7.62
CA PHE A 36 -3.50 -7.48 -7.02
C PHE A 36 -4.12 -6.39 -6.13
N LEU A 37 -5.10 -5.63 -6.64
CA LEU A 37 -5.77 -4.60 -5.83
C LEU A 37 -6.49 -5.20 -4.63
N PHE A 38 -7.23 -6.29 -4.82
CA PHE A 38 -7.94 -6.93 -3.71
C PHE A 38 -6.96 -7.45 -2.64
N PHE A 39 -5.89 -8.13 -3.05
CA PHE A 39 -4.89 -8.66 -2.14
C PHE A 39 -4.19 -7.53 -1.36
N THR A 40 -3.72 -6.52 -2.07
CA THR A 40 -2.96 -5.42 -1.46
C THR A 40 -3.84 -4.56 -0.56
N ASP A 41 -5.05 -4.17 -0.98
CA ASP A 41 -6.00 -3.39 -0.16
C ASP A 41 -6.35 -4.12 1.14
N MET A 42 -6.69 -5.41 1.05
CA MET A 42 -7.02 -6.21 2.23
C MET A 42 -5.84 -6.41 3.17
N LEU A 43 -4.64 -6.68 2.63
CA LEU A 43 -3.49 -6.92 3.49
C LEU A 43 -2.98 -5.61 4.13
N ILE A 44 -3.01 -4.48 3.40
CA ILE A 44 -2.75 -3.14 3.96
C ILE A 44 -3.74 -2.87 5.10
N TYR A 45 -5.03 -3.14 4.91
CA TYR A 45 -6.03 -2.95 5.96
C TYR A 45 -5.65 -3.68 7.26
N PHE A 46 -5.31 -4.96 7.19
CA PHE A 46 -4.97 -5.74 8.37
C PHE A 46 -3.65 -5.31 8.99
N ILE A 47 -2.63 -5.03 8.19
CA ILE A 47 -1.33 -4.56 8.66
C ILE A 47 -1.49 -3.21 9.36
N HIS A 48 -2.17 -2.26 8.72
CA HIS A 48 -2.38 -0.92 9.25
C HIS A 48 -3.21 -0.96 10.52
N ARG A 49 -4.33 -1.69 10.54
CA ARG A 49 -5.12 -1.91 11.75
C ARG A 49 -4.29 -2.57 12.86
N GLY A 50 -3.43 -3.53 12.52
CA GLY A 50 -2.49 -4.17 13.45
C GLY A 50 -1.48 -3.17 14.02
N LEU A 51 -0.95 -2.27 13.19
CA LEU A 51 -0.04 -1.20 13.60
C LEU A 51 -0.67 -0.23 14.60
N HIS A 52 -2.00 -0.12 14.64
CA HIS A 52 -2.74 0.63 15.67
C HIS A 52 -2.93 -0.11 16.99
N HIS A 53 -2.51 -1.38 17.09
CA HIS A 53 -2.47 -2.07 18.38
C HIS A 53 -1.50 -1.35 19.33
N ARG A 54 -1.88 -1.18 20.62
CA ARG A 54 -1.19 -0.33 21.62
C ARG A 54 0.33 -0.42 21.60
N PHE A 55 0.87 -1.65 21.51
CA PHE A 55 2.31 -1.89 21.47
C PHE A 55 2.93 -1.43 20.14
N LEU A 56 2.38 -1.84 19.00
CA LEU A 56 2.90 -1.50 17.68
C LEU A 56 2.72 -0.01 17.40
N TYR A 57 1.61 0.60 17.81
CA TYR A 57 1.38 2.03 17.62
C TYR A 57 2.47 2.84 18.32
N LYS A 58 2.70 2.59 19.61
CA LYS A 58 3.66 3.34 20.42
C LYS A 58 5.07 3.32 19.83
N HIS A 59 5.49 2.16 19.31
CA HIS A 59 6.87 1.96 18.87
C HIS A 59 7.06 2.14 17.37
N LEU A 60 6.04 1.86 16.55
CA LEU A 60 6.08 1.85 15.09
C LEU A 60 5.33 3.04 14.48
N HIS A 61 4.03 3.09 14.73
CA HIS A 61 3.12 3.90 13.92
C HIS A 61 2.90 5.34 14.43
N LYS A 62 3.25 5.63 15.70
CA LYS A 62 3.08 6.95 16.30
C LYS A 62 3.82 8.07 15.56
N ILE A 63 4.97 7.76 14.94
CA ILE A 63 5.73 8.75 14.16
C ILE A 63 4.91 9.20 12.95
N HIS A 64 4.27 8.25 12.26
CA HIS A 64 3.35 8.54 11.16
C HIS A 64 2.18 9.42 11.59
N HIS A 65 1.61 9.12 12.75
CA HIS A 65 0.49 9.89 13.31
C HIS A 65 0.87 11.23 13.94
N ARG A 66 2.15 11.67 13.83
CA ARG A 66 2.54 13.02 14.26
C ARG A 66 1.98 14.09 13.32
N TRP A 67 1.69 13.75 12.07
CA TRP A 67 1.10 14.65 11.07
C TRP A 67 -0.43 14.56 11.09
N ILE A 68 -1.04 15.16 12.13
CA ILE A 68 -2.50 15.14 12.34
C ILE A 68 -3.26 15.64 11.10
N ILE A 69 -2.72 16.65 10.43
CA ILE A 69 -3.14 17.08 9.10
C ILE A 69 -2.07 16.58 8.13
N PRO A 70 -2.29 15.44 7.44
CA PRO A 70 -1.30 14.87 6.55
C PRO A 70 -1.04 15.80 5.37
N THR A 71 0.16 15.68 4.82
CA THR A 71 0.56 16.27 3.54
C THR A 71 1.07 15.14 2.65
N PRO A 72 1.24 15.35 1.33
CA PRO A 72 1.85 14.34 0.44
C PRO A 72 3.12 13.70 1.00
N PHE A 73 3.94 14.46 1.73
CA PHE A 73 5.18 13.95 2.32
C PHE A 73 4.95 13.00 3.50
N ALA A 74 3.84 13.12 4.22
CA ALA A 74 3.49 12.22 5.32
C ALA A 74 3.27 10.77 4.83
N SER A 75 2.93 10.61 3.54
CA SER A 75 2.71 9.32 2.89
C SER A 75 3.96 8.44 2.77
N HIS A 76 5.15 8.98 3.02
CA HIS A 76 6.41 8.21 3.08
C HIS A 76 7.20 8.45 4.36
N ALA A 77 6.70 9.28 5.27
CA ALA A 77 7.40 9.67 6.48
C ALA A 77 7.27 8.62 7.61
N PHE A 78 7.47 7.35 7.28
CA PHE A 78 7.42 6.27 8.23
C PHE A 78 8.78 6.01 8.86
N GLN A 79 8.77 5.39 10.05
CA GLN A 79 9.96 4.65 10.44
C GLN A 79 10.20 3.47 9.51
N TRP A 80 11.45 3.02 9.43
CA TRP A 80 11.85 2.07 8.39
C TRP A 80 11.05 0.75 8.41
N PHE A 81 10.67 0.26 9.60
CA PHE A 81 9.92 -0.99 9.76
C PHE A 81 8.41 -0.83 9.51
N ASP A 82 7.81 0.27 9.97
CA ASP A 82 6.41 0.62 9.66
C ASP A 82 6.22 0.74 8.14
N GLY A 83 7.09 1.53 7.49
CA GLY A 83 7.05 1.67 6.04
C GLY A 83 7.22 0.32 5.33
N PHE A 84 8.14 -0.53 5.80
CA PHE A 84 8.30 -1.86 5.22
C PHE A 84 7.05 -2.73 5.37
N LEU A 85 6.41 -2.73 6.55
CA LEU A 85 5.17 -3.48 6.77
C LEU A 85 4.08 -2.99 5.82
N GLN A 86 3.90 -1.68 5.68
CA GLN A 86 2.88 -1.12 4.78
C GLN A 86 3.16 -1.38 3.29
N SER A 87 4.42 -1.45 2.86
CA SER A 87 4.76 -1.82 1.47
C SER A 87 4.87 -3.33 1.23
N SER A 88 4.91 -4.15 2.29
CA SER A 88 5.09 -5.60 2.17
C SER A 88 4.03 -6.32 1.30
N PRO A 89 2.75 -5.89 1.22
CA PRO A 89 1.77 -6.56 0.37
C PRO A 89 2.14 -6.55 -1.11
N TYR A 90 2.69 -5.43 -1.61
CA TYR A 90 3.18 -5.31 -2.98
C TYR A 90 4.25 -6.37 -3.28
N HIS A 91 5.23 -6.49 -2.38
CA HIS A 91 6.34 -7.44 -2.53
C HIS A 91 5.91 -8.89 -2.34
N LEU A 92 5.01 -9.16 -1.40
CA LEU A 92 4.56 -10.53 -1.12
C LEU A 92 3.73 -11.11 -2.26
N TYR A 93 2.97 -10.27 -2.97
CA TYR A 93 2.08 -10.70 -4.04
C TYR A 93 2.80 -11.57 -5.08
N VAL A 94 3.97 -11.14 -5.55
CA VAL A 94 4.72 -11.83 -6.62
C VAL A 94 5.32 -13.16 -6.20
N PHE A 95 5.39 -13.48 -4.91
CA PHE A 95 5.79 -14.82 -4.46
C PHE A 95 4.61 -15.79 -4.37
N LEU A 96 3.39 -15.26 -4.27
CA LEU A 96 2.17 -16.05 -4.12
C LEU A 96 1.43 -16.24 -5.44
N PHE A 97 1.38 -15.21 -6.27
CA PHE A 97 0.60 -15.17 -7.51
C PHE A 97 1.49 -14.80 -8.71
N PRO A 98 1.18 -15.31 -9.91
CA PRO A 98 1.83 -14.85 -11.13
C PRO A 98 1.49 -13.38 -11.36
N LEU A 99 2.47 -12.62 -11.85
CA LEU A 99 2.30 -11.23 -12.25
C LEU A 99 3.23 -10.91 -13.40
N HIS A 100 2.71 -10.22 -14.41
CA HIS A 100 3.53 -9.77 -15.53
C HIS A 100 4.52 -8.69 -15.08
N LYS A 101 5.79 -8.75 -15.54
CA LYS A 101 6.84 -7.81 -15.13
C LYS A 101 6.48 -6.34 -15.41
N LEU A 102 5.83 -6.04 -16.55
CA LEU A 102 5.42 -4.67 -16.85
C LEU A 102 4.27 -4.21 -15.95
N SER A 103 3.31 -5.10 -15.67
CA SER A 103 2.23 -4.85 -14.71
C SER A 103 2.78 -4.59 -13.31
N TYR A 104 3.78 -5.35 -12.87
CA TYR A 104 4.49 -5.11 -11.60
C TYR A 104 5.07 -3.69 -11.51
N LEU A 105 5.75 -3.21 -12.55
CA LEU A 105 6.29 -1.83 -12.61
C LEU A 105 5.18 -0.78 -12.71
N GLY A 106 4.14 -1.02 -13.49
CA GLY A 106 2.98 -0.13 -13.59
C GLY A 106 2.27 0.02 -12.25
N PHE A 107 2.08 -1.09 -11.54
CA PHE A 107 1.49 -1.10 -10.21
C PHE A 107 2.38 -0.43 -9.18
N PHE A 108 3.71 -0.52 -9.30
CA PHE A 108 4.62 0.25 -8.44
C PHE A 108 4.34 1.76 -8.51
N ILE A 109 4.20 2.29 -9.73
CA ILE A 109 3.89 3.71 -9.94
C ILE A 109 2.50 4.03 -9.42
N PHE A 110 1.51 3.18 -9.74
CA PHE A 110 0.13 3.36 -9.30
C PHE A 110 0.00 3.40 -7.78
N VAL A 111 0.60 2.45 -7.04
CA VAL A 111 0.48 2.42 -5.57
C VAL A 111 1.19 3.61 -4.92
N ASN A 112 2.30 4.09 -5.48
CA ASN A 112 2.97 5.29 -4.98
C ASN A 112 2.11 6.54 -5.20
N PHE A 113 1.52 6.68 -6.38
CA PHE A 113 0.59 7.77 -6.66
C PHE A 113 -0.63 7.69 -5.73
N TRP A 114 -1.21 6.50 -5.56
CA TRP A 114 -2.33 6.26 -4.66
C TRP A 114 -1.99 6.66 -3.23
N THR A 115 -0.85 6.19 -2.72
CA THR A 115 -0.34 6.48 -1.36
C THR A 115 -0.19 7.98 -1.13
N VAL A 116 0.32 8.72 -2.11
CA VAL A 116 0.38 10.18 -2.05
C VAL A 116 -1.02 10.80 -2.07
N SER A 117 -1.88 10.35 -2.98
CA SER A 117 -3.22 10.93 -3.20
C SER A 117 -4.15 10.80 -1.99
N ILE A 118 -3.98 9.79 -1.13
CA ILE A 118 -4.76 9.68 0.11
C ILE A 118 -4.22 10.57 1.24
N HIS A 119 -3.08 11.23 1.06
CA HIS A 119 -2.46 12.15 2.03
C HIS A 119 -2.40 13.61 1.56
N ASP A 120 -2.85 13.90 0.34
CA ASP A 120 -2.67 15.22 -0.28
C ASP A 120 -3.64 16.29 0.22
N GLY A 121 -4.63 15.91 1.03
CA GLY A 121 -5.68 16.80 1.55
C GLY A 121 -6.75 17.15 0.52
N ASN A 122 -6.75 16.53 -0.66
CA ASN A 122 -7.70 16.79 -1.72
C ASN A 122 -8.98 15.96 -1.53
N HIS A 123 -9.97 16.53 -0.86
CA HIS A 123 -11.25 15.88 -0.55
C HIS A 123 -12.23 15.83 -1.74
N SER A 124 -11.74 15.62 -2.96
CA SER A 124 -12.53 15.72 -4.21
C SER A 124 -13.24 14.42 -4.62
N VAL A 125 -13.17 13.34 -3.82
CA VAL A 125 -13.90 12.10 -4.13
C VAL A 125 -15.41 12.39 -4.16
N PRO A 126 -16.11 12.14 -5.28
CA PRO A 126 -17.55 12.40 -5.40
C PRO A 126 -18.35 11.69 -4.31
N LYS A 127 -19.38 12.35 -3.77
CA LYS A 127 -20.18 11.83 -2.63
C LYS A 127 -20.69 10.41 -2.81
N TYR A 128 -21.10 10.03 -4.02
CA TYR A 128 -21.61 8.68 -4.31
C TYR A 128 -20.51 7.60 -4.35
N LEU A 129 -19.23 7.98 -4.48
CA LEU A 129 -18.09 7.08 -4.44
C LEU A 129 -17.43 6.99 -3.06
N GLN A 130 -17.67 7.97 -2.18
CA GLN A 130 -17.10 7.99 -0.82
C GLN A 130 -17.32 6.70 -0.01
N PRO A 131 -18.48 6.00 -0.11
CA PRO A 131 -18.67 4.73 0.62
C PRO A 131 -17.75 3.59 0.17
N ILE A 132 -17.15 3.69 -1.01
CA ILE A 132 -16.35 2.64 -1.64
C ILE A 132 -14.87 3.05 -1.71
N ILE A 133 -14.61 4.33 -2.01
CA ILE A 133 -13.26 4.87 -2.21
C ILE A 133 -12.79 5.55 -0.92
N ASN A 134 -11.78 4.94 -0.29
CA ASN A 134 -11.05 5.53 0.84
C ASN A 134 -10.03 6.56 0.30
N GLY A 135 -10.50 7.78 0.04
CA GLY A 135 -9.66 8.91 -0.37
C GLY A 135 -9.15 9.78 0.78
N ALA A 136 -8.54 10.92 0.44
CA ALA A 136 -7.87 11.81 1.41
C ALA A 136 -8.73 12.23 2.61
N ALA A 137 -10.04 12.44 2.45
CA ALA A 137 -10.92 12.82 3.55
C ALA A 137 -10.98 11.73 4.66
N HIS A 138 -11.17 10.49 4.25
CA HIS A 138 -11.25 9.35 5.16
C HIS A 138 -9.91 9.11 5.88
N HIS A 139 -8.80 9.30 5.16
CA HIS A 139 -7.46 9.16 5.72
C HIS A 139 -7.10 10.33 6.64
N ASN A 140 -7.55 11.54 6.35
CA ASN A 140 -7.43 12.68 7.27
C ASN A 140 -8.19 12.41 8.58
N ASP A 141 -9.42 11.89 8.50
CA ASP A 141 -10.18 11.46 9.69
C ASP A 141 -9.44 10.34 10.46
N HIS A 142 -8.75 9.44 9.75
CA HIS A 142 -7.91 8.42 10.37
C HIS A 142 -6.77 9.04 11.20
N HIS A 143 -6.01 9.99 10.65
CA HIS A 143 -4.94 10.71 11.37
C HIS A 143 -5.47 11.54 12.54
N GLN A 144 -6.70 12.07 12.43
CA GLN A 144 -7.31 12.87 13.48
C GLN A 144 -7.86 12.04 14.63
N PHE A 145 -8.50 10.90 14.34
CA PHE A 145 -9.28 10.14 15.32
C PHE A 145 -8.72 8.75 15.67
N TYR A 146 -7.81 8.19 14.87
CA TYR A 146 -7.08 6.92 15.09
C TYR A 146 -7.93 5.64 15.15
N LYS A 147 -9.26 5.74 15.06
CA LYS A 147 -10.20 4.62 15.34
C LYS A 147 -10.82 3.97 14.11
N TYR A 148 -10.73 4.61 12.95
CA TYR A 148 -11.47 4.23 11.74
C TYR A 148 -10.57 4.37 10.50
N ASN A 149 -11.06 3.89 9.35
CA ASN A 149 -10.44 4.10 8.03
C ASN A 149 -8.97 3.64 7.93
N TYR A 150 -8.72 2.37 8.26
CA TYR A 150 -7.39 1.73 8.19
C TYR A 150 -6.99 1.25 6.78
N ARG A 151 -7.64 1.74 5.72
CA ARG A 151 -7.21 1.46 4.33
C ARG A 151 -6.57 2.70 3.74
#